data_AF-A0A6G1R7P0-F1
#
_entry.id   AF-A0A6G1R7P0-F1
#
_cell.length_a   1.000
_cell.length_b   1.000
_cell.length_c   1.000
_cell.angle_alpha   90.00
_cell.angle_beta   90.00
_cell.angle_gamma   90.00
#
_symmetry.space_group_name_H-M   'P 1'
#
loop_
_entity.id
_entity.type
_entity.pdbx_description
1 polymer ?
#
loop_
_entity_poly.entity_id
_entity_poly.type
_entity_poly.pdbx_seq_one_letter_code
_entity_poly.pdbx_strand_id
1 'polypeptide(L)'
;GIYLNLSVSCNASLGTIKQVVWKHAQYEPLYHMLSDPEAYVFTCINQTAEQQELEDEQRRLCDIQPFLPVLRLVAREGDRVKKVINSQISLLIGKGLHEFDSVQDPEVNDFRTKMCQFCEERAAKRQQLSWAAWMEYNFPLQLEPMAKGLGTGPLHTPTKNIFVNVKFQSGGESFTFQISPEEFPITLMSYAIKKQATVFRHETVEKPEDYTLQVNGKCEYLYGNYPLYQFQYIRSCLHRGRTPHLTMVHSSAIIAMRDEQTNCIASPPKMAAKPPPLPKKKPNYGSLWSLEQSFYIELVQGSKVNADE
;
A
#
# COMPACT_ATOMS: atom_id res chain seq x y z
N GLY A 1 36.51 3.68 14.08
CA GLY A 1 36.47 3.35 12.64
C GLY A 1 37.37 2.18 12.36
N ILE A 2 36.93 0.99 12.76
CA ILE A 2 37.66 -0.28 12.63
C ILE A 2 37.09 -1.00 11.41
N TYR A 3 37.96 -1.70 10.68
CA TYR A 3 37.58 -2.47 9.52
C TYR A 3 37.59 -3.97 9.88
N LEU A 4 36.48 -4.65 9.59
CA LEU A 4 36.31 -6.08 9.78
C LEU A 4 36.10 -6.74 8.43
N ASN A 5 36.88 -7.77 8.11
CA ASN A 5 36.64 -8.63 6.95
C ASN A 5 35.95 -9.91 7.41
N LEU A 6 34.67 -10.06 7.08
CA LEU A 6 33.83 -11.16 7.54
C LEU A 6 33.30 -11.97 6.35
N SER A 7 33.40 -13.28 6.43
CA SER A 7 32.75 -14.19 5.48
C SER A 7 31.31 -14.46 5.93
N VAL A 8 30.34 -13.99 5.14
CA VAL A 8 28.90 -14.17 5.41
C VAL A 8 28.21 -14.80 4.20
N SER A 9 27.13 -15.55 4.43
CA SER A 9 26.31 -16.10 3.36
C SER A 9 25.58 -14.98 2.62
N CYS A 10 25.51 -15.07 1.28
CA CYS A 10 24.72 -14.13 0.46
C CYS A 10 23.21 -14.16 0.81
N ASN A 11 22.73 -15.27 1.36
CA ASN A 11 21.33 -15.44 1.77
C ASN A 11 21.07 -15.01 3.21
N ALA A 12 22.08 -14.57 3.96
CA ALA A 12 21.91 -14.08 5.32
C ALA A 12 21.16 -12.75 5.32
N SER A 13 20.24 -12.57 6.27
CA SER A 13 19.62 -11.28 6.53
C SER A 13 20.62 -10.31 7.15
N LEU A 14 20.38 -9.02 6.99
CA LEU A 14 21.20 -8.00 7.64
C LEU A 14 21.19 -8.13 9.16
N GLY A 15 20.06 -8.54 9.76
CA GLY A 15 19.98 -8.81 11.19
C GLY A 15 20.96 -9.90 11.63
N THR A 16 21.05 -11.01 10.87
CA THR A 16 22.04 -12.06 11.13
C THR A 16 23.47 -11.56 10.92
N ILE A 17 23.73 -10.81 9.85
CA ILE A 17 25.05 -10.24 9.58
C ILE A 17 25.45 -9.30 10.72
N LYS A 18 24.54 -8.48 11.24
CA LYS A 18 24.78 -7.58 12.36
C LYS A 18 25.17 -8.33 13.62
N GLN A 19 24.48 -9.43 13.95
CA GLN A 19 24.86 -10.28 15.08
C GLN A 19 26.28 -10.84 14.93
N VAL A 20 26.66 -11.28 13.72
CA VAL A 20 28.02 -11.76 13.42
C VAL A 20 29.04 -10.63 13.59
N VAL A 21 28.74 -9.42 13.11
CA VAL A 21 29.60 -8.25 13.27
C VAL A 21 29.86 -7.94 14.74
N TRP A 22 28.82 -7.88 15.57
CA TRP A 22 28.98 -7.60 17.02
C TRP A 22 29.76 -8.69 17.74
N LYS A 23 29.51 -9.96 17.39
CA LYS A 23 30.26 -11.10 17.95
C LYS A 23 31.76 -11.05 17.61
N HIS A 24 32.14 -10.53 16.45
CA HIS A 24 33.56 -10.40 16.09
C HIS A 24 34.17 -9.10 16.64
N ALA A 25 33.40 -8.01 16.66
CA ALA A 25 33.85 -6.71 17.16
C ALA A 25 34.28 -6.75 18.64
N GLN A 26 33.75 -7.66 19.46
CA GLN A 26 34.16 -7.80 20.88
C GLN A 26 35.64 -8.14 21.08
N TYR A 27 36.29 -8.69 20.05
CA TYR A 27 37.71 -9.03 20.07
C TYR A 27 38.59 -7.94 19.45
N GLU A 28 37.98 -6.87 18.93
CA GLU A 28 38.68 -5.75 18.32
C GLU A 28 38.94 -4.61 19.32
N PRO A 29 39.94 -3.75 19.06
CA PRO A 29 40.17 -2.54 19.84
C PRO A 29 38.92 -1.66 19.94
N LEU A 30 38.83 -0.80 20.96
CA LEU A 30 37.76 0.20 21.09
C LEU A 30 36.31 -0.33 21.12
N TYR A 31 36.10 -1.64 21.29
CA TYR A 31 34.75 -2.23 21.37
C TYR A 31 33.86 -1.55 22.42
N HIS A 32 34.43 -1.20 23.58
CA HIS A 32 33.73 -0.51 24.66
C HIS A 32 33.17 0.88 24.27
N MET A 33 33.58 1.45 23.14
CA MET A 33 33.02 2.70 22.61
C MET A 33 31.77 2.47 21.73
N LEU A 34 31.46 1.22 21.36
CA LEU A 34 30.25 0.90 20.60
C LEU A 34 29.04 0.87 21.54
N SER A 35 27.93 1.45 21.08
CA SER A 35 26.63 1.29 21.73
C SER A 35 25.97 -0.03 21.32
N ASP A 36 24.73 -0.25 21.77
CA ASP A 36 23.93 -1.41 21.40
C ASP A 36 23.78 -1.55 19.87
N PRO A 37 23.69 -2.79 19.33
CA PRO A 37 23.50 -3.03 17.89
C PRO A 37 22.31 -2.30 17.27
N GLU A 38 21.28 -2.06 18.07
CA GLU A 38 20.05 -1.36 17.67
C GLU A 38 20.25 0.14 17.45
N ALA A 39 21.30 0.73 18.02
CA ALA A 39 21.66 2.13 17.83
C ALA A 39 22.27 2.41 16.46
N TYR A 40 22.59 1.37 15.67
CA TYR A 40 23.25 1.49 14.38
C TYR A 40 22.40 0.94 13.24
N VAL A 41 22.63 1.45 12.04
CA VAL A 41 22.08 0.95 10.78
C VAL A 41 23.21 0.70 9.78
N PHE A 42 23.05 -0.30 8.92
CA PHE A 42 23.99 -0.52 7.83
C PHE A 42 23.75 0.49 6.70
N THR A 43 24.82 0.99 6.11
CA THR A 43 24.81 1.72 4.85
C THR A 43 25.67 1.00 3.82
N CYS A 44 25.26 1.10 2.56
CA CYS A 44 26.04 0.60 1.43
C CYS A 44 25.90 1.55 0.24
N ILE A 45 26.77 1.38 -0.76
CA ILE A 45 26.55 1.96 -2.08
C ILE A 45 25.71 0.97 -2.90
N ASN A 46 24.59 1.41 -3.44
CA ASN A 46 23.70 0.58 -4.27
C ASN A 46 24.12 0.59 -5.76
N GLN A 47 23.38 -0.11 -6.62
CA GLN A 47 23.65 -0.14 -8.07
C GLN A 47 23.44 1.20 -8.79
N THR A 48 22.72 2.16 -8.19
CA THR A 48 22.56 3.52 -8.71
C THR A 48 23.67 4.46 -8.25
N ALA A 49 24.75 3.92 -7.67
CA ALA A 49 25.90 4.66 -7.14
C ALA A 49 25.57 5.61 -5.97
N GLU A 50 24.54 5.27 -5.20
CA GLU A 50 24.06 6.06 -4.05
C GLU A 50 24.30 5.37 -2.73
N GLN A 51 24.52 6.17 -1.69
CA GLN A 51 24.52 5.68 -0.32
C GLN A 51 23.08 5.40 0.16
N GLN A 52 22.80 4.14 0.45
CA GLN A 52 21.50 3.68 0.96
C GLN A 52 21.62 3.27 2.43
N GLU A 53 20.73 3.80 3.29
CA GLU A 53 20.51 3.27 4.64
C GLU A 53 19.59 2.05 4.61
N LEU A 54 20.05 0.95 5.18
CA LEU A 54 19.39 -0.36 5.15
C LEU A 54 18.59 -0.60 6.43
N GLU A 55 17.44 0.07 6.54
CA GLU A 55 16.58 0.05 7.73
C GLU A 55 15.81 -1.27 7.92
N ASP A 56 15.50 -1.96 6.83
CA ASP A 56 14.85 -3.28 6.86
C ASP A 56 15.90 -4.39 7.00
N GLU A 57 16.14 -4.79 8.25
CA GLU A 57 17.14 -5.81 8.58
C GLU A 57 16.72 -7.24 8.22
N GLN A 58 15.48 -7.45 7.76
CA GLN A 58 15.00 -8.75 7.28
C GLN A 58 15.46 -9.04 5.85
N ARG A 59 15.87 -8.02 5.09
CA ARG A 59 16.39 -8.18 3.74
C ARG A 59 17.69 -8.99 3.72
N ARG A 60 17.83 -9.85 2.73
CA ARG A 60 19.04 -10.65 2.51
C ARG A 60 20.07 -9.84 1.75
N LEU A 61 21.35 -10.15 1.95
CA LEU A 61 22.45 -9.46 1.27
C LEU A 61 22.34 -9.54 -0.27
N CYS A 62 21.92 -10.70 -0.80
CA CYS A 62 21.69 -10.91 -2.23
C CYS A 62 20.50 -10.12 -2.82
N ASP A 63 19.53 -9.72 -1.99
CA ASP A 63 18.40 -8.88 -2.41
C ASP A 63 18.75 -7.38 -2.38
N ILE A 64 19.78 -7.00 -1.62
CA ILE A 64 20.24 -5.61 -1.49
C ILE A 64 21.16 -5.25 -2.65
N GLN A 65 21.98 -6.22 -3.10
CA GLN A 65 22.92 -6.07 -4.21
C GLN A 65 23.76 -4.79 -4.11
N PRO A 66 24.53 -4.63 -3.01
CA PRO A 66 25.41 -3.47 -2.89
C PRO A 66 26.45 -3.52 -4.03
N PHE A 67 26.81 -2.35 -4.57
CA PHE A 67 27.77 -2.20 -5.67
C PHE A 67 29.11 -2.88 -5.37
N LEU A 68 29.54 -2.81 -4.11
CA LEU A 68 30.64 -3.59 -3.55
C LEU A 68 30.17 -4.25 -2.25
N PRO A 69 30.76 -5.40 -1.85
CA PRO A 69 30.41 -6.09 -0.60
C PRO A 69 30.96 -5.36 0.64
N VAL A 70 30.62 -4.07 0.77
CA VAL A 70 31.05 -3.17 1.85
C VAL A 70 29.81 -2.64 2.53
N LEU A 71 29.68 -2.98 3.81
CA LEU A 71 28.66 -2.43 4.69
C LEU A 71 29.33 -1.54 5.74
N ARG A 72 28.81 -0.33 5.92
CA ARG A 72 29.27 0.62 6.93
C ARG A 72 28.22 0.75 8.02
N LEU A 73 28.63 0.70 9.28
CA LEU A 73 27.73 1.02 10.39
C LEU A 73 27.73 2.53 10.63
N VAL A 74 26.54 3.09 10.72
CA VAL A 74 26.30 4.49 11.10
C VAL A 74 25.29 4.56 12.23
N ALA A 75 25.38 5.57 13.08
CA ALA A 75 24.38 5.80 14.12
C ALA A 75 23.02 6.07 13.47
N ARG A 76 21.95 5.52 14.04
CA ARG A 76 20.59 5.79 13.59
C ARG A 76 20.22 7.22 13.97
N GLU A 77 20.03 8.06 12.97
CA GLU A 77 19.58 9.45 13.12
C GLU A 77 18.33 9.72 12.30
N GLY A 78 17.38 10.47 12.84
CA GLY A 78 16.18 10.89 12.13
C GLY A 78 14.98 9.95 12.28
N ASP A 79 13.97 10.16 11.43
CA ASP A 79 12.69 9.44 11.48
C ASP A 79 12.78 8.13 10.68
N ARG A 80 12.98 7.03 11.40
CA ARG A 80 13.11 5.67 10.83
C ARG A 80 11.97 5.31 9.89
N VAL A 81 10.73 5.66 10.24
CA VAL A 81 9.56 5.23 9.47
C VAL A 81 9.54 5.95 8.13
N LYS A 82 9.85 7.26 8.12
CA LYS A 82 10.01 8.01 6.87
C LYS A 82 11.15 7.48 6.02
N LYS A 83 12.29 7.11 6.62
CA LYS A 83 13.43 6.55 5.89
C LYS A 83 13.09 5.20 5.24
N VAL A 84 12.40 4.31 5.94
CA VAL A 84 11.92 3.02 5.40
C VAL A 84 10.99 3.25 4.21
N ILE A 85 9.98 4.12 4.38
CA ILE A 85 9.01 4.44 3.32
C ILE A 85 9.72 5.05 2.11
N ASN A 86 10.63 6.02 2.33
CA ASN A 86 11.39 6.66 1.26
C ASN A 86 12.27 5.68 0.49
N SER A 87 12.90 4.72 1.18
CA SER A 87 13.67 3.66 0.54
C SER A 87 12.78 2.72 -0.27
N GLN A 88 11.61 2.33 0.25
CA GLN A 88 10.65 1.49 -0.46
C GLN A 88 10.08 2.19 -1.70
N ILE A 89 9.73 3.48 -1.59
CA ILE A 89 9.29 4.29 -2.72
C ILE A 89 10.38 4.36 -3.77
N SER A 90 11.63 4.66 -3.39
CA SER A 90 12.76 4.77 -4.34
C SER A 90 12.95 3.47 -5.13
N LEU A 91 12.89 2.32 -4.45
CA LEU A 91 12.97 1.01 -5.08
C LEU A 91 11.79 0.75 -6.02
N LEU A 92 10.56 1.09 -5.61
CA LEU A 92 9.35 0.86 -6.39
C LEU A 92 9.28 1.71 -7.66
N ILE A 93 9.71 2.97 -7.58
CA ILE A 93 9.73 3.88 -8.73
C ILE A 93 11.00 3.75 -9.57
N GLY A 94 11.99 2.98 -9.11
CA GLY A 94 13.28 2.79 -9.78
C GLY A 94 14.13 4.05 -9.87
N LYS A 95 13.93 5.01 -8.96
CA LYS A 95 14.60 6.33 -8.95
C LYS A 95 14.81 6.80 -7.52
N GLY A 96 16.01 7.25 -7.18
CA GLY A 96 16.32 7.72 -5.83
C GLY A 96 15.56 9.00 -5.50
N LEU A 97 14.94 9.09 -4.31
CA LEU A 97 14.20 10.31 -3.95
C LEU A 97 15.08 11.57 -3.88
N HIS A 98 16.36 11.41 -3.54
CA HIS A 98 17.36 12.47 -3.52
C HIS A 98 17.62 13.07 -4.93
N GLU A 99 17.36 12.32 -6.02
CA GLU A 99 17.47 12.87 -7.38
C GLU A 99 16.47 14.00 -7.57
N PHE A 100 15.27 13.89 -7.01
CA PHE A 100 14.29 14.96 -7.03
C PHE A 100 14.68 16.14 -6.14
N ASP A 101 15.39 15.87 -5.03
CA ASP A 101 15.92 16.93 -4.15
C ASP A 101 17.07 17.69 -4.84
N SER A 102 17.80 17.04 -5.75
CA SER A 102 18.87 17.65 -6.54
C SER A 102 18.38 18.58 -7.64
N VAL A 103 17.11 18.43 -8.06
CA VAL A 103 16.47 19.34 -9.00
C VAL A 103 16.20 20.65 -8.25
N GLN A 104 17.06 21.65 -8.45
CA GLN A 104 16.95 22.99 -7.85
C GLN A 104 15.81 23.82 -8.48
N ASP A 105 14.63 23.20 -8.66
CA ASP A 105 13.45 23.80 -9.24
C ASP A 105 12.39 24.04 -8.13
N PRO A 106 11.97 25.30 -7.90
CA PRO A 106 10.96 25.60 -6.89
C PRO A 106 9.58 25.00 -7.21
N GLU A 107 9.21 24.82 -8.49
CA GLU A 107 7.94 24.21 -8.88
C GLU A 107 7.91 22.73 -8.50
N VAL A 108 9.01 22.01 -8.75
CA VAL A 108 9.16 20.59 -8.37
C VAL A 108 9.04 20.42 -6.86
N ASN A 109 9.72 21.27 -6.08
CA ASN A 109 9.68 21.20 -4.63
C ASN A 109 8.30 21.54 -4.06
N ASP A 110 7.62 22.54 -4.62
CA ASP A 110 6.26 22.93 -4.23
C ASP A 110 5.24 21.81 -4.55
N PHE A 111 5.32 21.24 -5.76
CA PHE A 111 4.47 20.12 -6.18
C PHE A 111 4.62 18.92 -5.25
N ARG A 112 5.87 18.49 -4.99
CA ARG A 112 6.16 17.35 -4.11
C ARG A 112 5.60 17.58 -2.71
N THR A 113 5.87 18.76 -2.13
CA THR A 113 5.39 19.10 -0.78
C THR A 113 3.86 19.05 -0.71
N LYS A 114 3.17 19.75 -1.62
CA LYS A 114 1.71 19.84 -1.62
C LYS A 114 1.06 18.48 -1.85
N MET A 115 1.58 17.69 -2.79
CA MET A 115 0.96 16.43 -3.17
C MET A 115 1.24 15.33 -2.16
N CYS A 116 2.43 15.30 -1.54
CA CYS A 116 2.70 14.42 -0.40
C CYS A 116 1.74 14.71 0.75
N GLN A 117 1.60 15.99 1.16
CA GLN A 117 0.70 16.38 2.23
C GLN A 117 -0.76 15.97 1.93
N PHE A 118 -1.24 16.24 0.73
CA PHE A 118 -2.58 15.87 0.30
C PHE A 118 -2.83 14.35 0.38
N CYS A 119 -1.86 13.55 -0.07
CA CYS A 119 -1.93 12.10 -0.03
C CYS A 119 -1.87 11.56 1.40
N GLU A 120 -1.02 12.11 2.27
CA GLU A 120 -0.92 11.75 3.69
C GLU A 120 -2.23 12.05 4.42
N GLU A 121 -2.83 13.22 4.22
CA GLU A 121 -4.13 13.57 4.80
C GLU A 121 -5.25 12.62 4.35
N ARG A 122 -5.25 12.22 3.07
CA ARG A 122 -6.22 11.24 2.55
C ARG A 122 -5.97 9.84 3.07
N ALA A 123 -4.71 9.43 3.23
CA ALA A 123 -4.36 8.16 3.86
C ALA A 123 -4.83 8.12 5.32
N ALA A 124 -4.57 9.17 6.10
CA ALA A 124 -5.02 9.28 7.48
C ALA A 124 -6.55 9.23 7.60
N LYS A 125 -7.27 9.96 6.74
CA LYS A 125 -8.74 9.90 6.68
C LYS A 125 -9.25 8.51 6.34
N ARG A 126 -8.60 7.79 5.42
CA ARG A 126 -8.95 6.40 5.09
C ARG A 126 -8.81 5.47 6.29
N GLN A 127 -7.80 5.65 7.13
CA GLN A 127 -7.62 4.83 8.33
C GLN A 127 -8.68 5.08 9.41
N GLN A 128 -9.35 6.24 9.37
CA GLN A 128 -10.45 6.57 10.27
C GLN A 128 -11.81 6.06 9.79
N LEU A 129 -11.89 5.45 8.60
CA LEU A 129 -13.14 4.90 8.07
C LEU A 129 -13.61 3.67 8.87
N SER A 130 -14.91 3.39 8.78
CA SER A 130 -15.45 2.11 9.22
C SER A 130 -14.84 0.97 8.43
N TRP A 131 -14.85 -0.25 8.98
CA TRP A 131 -14.31 -1.44 8.32
C TRP A 131 -14.95 -1.66 6.94
N ALA A 132 -16.27 -1.40 6.82
CA ALA A 132 -17.01 -1.56 5.56
C ALA A 132 -16.59 -0.53 4.50
N ALA A 133 -16.49 0.75 4.86
CA ALA A 133 -16.07 1.80 3.93
C ALA A 133 -14.59 1.65 3.54
N TRP A 134 -13.75 1.19 4.47
CA TRP A 134 -12.35 0.87 4.19
C TRP A 134 -12.22 -0.33 3.24
N MET A 135 -13.02 -1.37 3.44
CA MET A 135 -13.08 -2.53 2.55
C MET A 135 -13.51 -2.11 1.15
N GLU A 136 -14.57 -1.31 1.03
CA GLU A 136 -15.08 -0.83 -0.26
C GLU A 136 -14.03 -0.03 -1.04
N TYR A 137 -13.22 0.77 -0.33
CA TYR A 137 -12.11 1.49 -0.94
C TYR A 137 -11.02 0.56 -1.48
N ASN A 138 -10.64 -0.48 -0.74
CA ASN A 138 -9.53 -1.38 -1.10
C ASN A 138 -9.95 -2.48 -2.09
N PHE A 139 -11.21 -2.90 -2.05
CA PHE A 139 -11.76 -4.01 -2.82
C PHE A 139 -13.04 -3.59 -3.52
N PRO A 140 -12.96 -2.72 -4.54
CA PRO A 140 -14.14 -2.20 -5.22
C PRO A 140 -14.97 -3.31 -5.86
N LEU A 141 -16.29 -3.09 -5.91
CA LEU A 141 -17.24 -4.04 -6.48
C LEU A 141 -16.95 -4.36 -7.95
N GLN A 142 -16.90 -5.65 -8.27
CA GLN A 142 -16.78 -6.15 -9.64
C GLN A 142 -18.16 -6.53 -10.16
N LEU A 143 -18.88 -5.53 -10.68
CA LEU A 143 -20.21 -5.70 -11.25
C LEU A 143 -20.17 -5.79 -12.78
N GLU A 144 -21.12 -6.51 -13.33
CA GLU A 144 -21.38 -6.58 -14.76
C GLU A 144 -22.05 -5.27 -15.22
N PRO A 145 -21.62 -4.71 -16.36
CA PRO A 145 -22.29 -3.54 -16.92
C PRO A 145 -23.78 -3.82 -17.10
N MET A 146 -24.65 -2.96 -16.57
CA MET A 146 -26.04 -3.00 -16.96
C MET A 146 -26.14 -2.61 -18.44
N ALA A 147 -26.59 -3.55 -19.28
CA ALA A 147 -26.88 -3.30 -20.69
C ALA A 147 -28.06 -2.32 -20.82
N LYS A 148 -27.80 -1.03 -20.63
CA LYS A 148 -28.70 0.06 -21.01
C LYS A 148 -28.29 0.53 -22.40
N GLY A 149 -28.74 -0.19 -23.42
CA GLY A 149 -28.70 0.28 -24.81
C GLY A 149 -27.95 -0.63 -25.78
N LEU A 150 -28.66 -0.95 -26.87
CA LEU A 150 -28.22 -1.52 -28.14
C LEU A 150 -27.60 -2.93 -28.14
N GLY A 151 -28.46 -3.91 -28.43
CA GLY A 151 -28.14 -5.00 -29.37
C GLY A 151 -27.23 -6.12 -28.88
N THR A 152 -27.81 -7.13 -28.21
CA THR A 152 -27.86 -8.56 -28.65
C THR A 152 -28.28 -9.46 -27.48
N GLY A 153 -29.45 -10.10 -27.62
CA GLY A 153 -29.99 -11.13 -26.73
C GLY A 153 -30.63 -10.62 -25.43
N PRO A 154 -31.70 -11.26 -24.91
CA PRO A 154 -32.17 -10.97 -23.56
C PRO A 154 -31.01 -11.26 -22.60
N LEU A 155 -30.65 -10.28 -21.76
CA LEU A 155 -29.82 -10.53 -20.59
C LEU A 155 -30.58 -11.59 -19.79
N HIS A 156 -30.24 -12.86 -19.97
CA HIS A 156 -31.02 -13.97 -19.44
C HIS A 156 -30.87 -13.90 -17.93
N THR A 157 -31.77 -13.19 -17.25
CA THR A 157 -31.90 -13.26 -15.81
C THR A 157 -32.13 -14.73 -15.53
N PRO A 158 -31.26 -15.37 -14.74
CA PRO A 158 -31.47 -16.76 -14.42
C PRO A 158 -32.75 -16.82 -13.59
N THR A 159 -33.83 -17.35 -14.15
CA THR A 159 -35.12 -17.45 -13.44
C THR A 159 -35.14 -18.61 -12.44
N LYS A 160 -34.12 -19.47 -12.48
CA LYS A 160 -33.95 -20.59 -11.57
C LYS A 160 -33.07 -20.18 -10.40
N ASN A 161 -33.46 -20.61 -9.20
CA ASN A 161 -32.61 -20.52 -8.02
C ASN A 161 -31.27 -21.21 -8.27
N ILE A 162 -30.23 -20.62 -7.70
CA ILE A 162 -28.84 -21.06 -7.84
C ILE A 162 -28.39 -21.70 -6.52
N PHE A 163 -27.49 -22.67 -6.60
CA PHE A 163 -26.84 -23.22 -5.42
C PHE A 163 -25.54 -22.46 -5.17
N VAL A 164 -25.35 -21.97 -3.95
CA VAL A 164 -24.13 -21.26 -3.52
C VAL A 164 -23.55 -21.98 -2.31
N ASN A 165 -22.27 -22.34 -2.39
CA ASN A 165 -21.53 -22.90 -1.27
C ASN A 165 -20.90 -21.77 -0.45
N VAL A 166 -21.12 -21.78 0.86
CA VAL A 166 -20.62 -20.78 1.80
C VAL A 166 -19.90 -21.49 2.94
N LYS A 167 -18.65 -21.12 3.21
CA LYS A 167 -17.87 -21.56 4.37
C LYS A 167 -17.58 -20.39 5.31
N PHE A 168 -17.34 -20.65 6.59
CA PHE A 168 -16.92 -19.61 7.54
C PHE A 168 -15.40 -19.53 7.64
N GLN A 169 -14.86 -18.33 7.79
CA GLN A 169 -13.41 -18.11 7.92
C GLN A 169 -12.80 -18.79 9.15
N SER A 170 -13.57 -18.90 10.25
CA SER A 170 -13.16 -19.58 11.49
C SER A 170 -12.91 -21.09 11.32
N GLY A 171 -13.19 -21.64 10.13
CA GLY A 171 -13.09 -23.06 9.83
C GLY A 171 -14.42 -23.79 10.00
N GLY A 172 -14.43 -25.09 9.66
CA GLY A 172 -15.61 -25.95 9.77
C GLY A 172 -16.21 -26.35 8.42
N GLU A 173 -17.42 -26.91 8.48
CA GLU A 173 -18.16 -27.40 7.30
C GLU A 173 -18.66 -26.25 6.42
N SER A 174 -18.67 -26.49 5.11
CA SER A 174 -19.31 -25.58 4.14
C SER A 174 -20.80 -25.91 4.00
N PHE A 175 -21.65 -24.90 3.94
CA PHE A 175 -23.08 -25.04 3.73
C PHE A 175 -23.46 -24.66 2.30
N THR A 176 -24.33 -25.45 1.67
CA THR A 176 -24.89 -25.11 0.36
C THR A 176 -26.30 -24.56 0.52
N PHE A 177 -26.54 -23.39 -0.06
CA PHE A 177 -27.82 -22.68 -0.02
C PHE A 177 -28.41 -22.60 -1.42
N GLN A 178 -29.72 -22.83 -1.51
CA GLN A 178 -30.49 -22.52 -2.71
C GLN A 178 -31.05 -21.11 -2.56
N ILE A 179 -30.67 -20.18 -3.45
CA ILE A 179 -31.05 -18.78 -3.37
C ILE A 179 -31.46 -18.23 -4.74
N SER A 180 -32.39 -17.29 -4.77
CA SER A 180 -32.71 -16.57 -6.01
C SER A 180 -31.51 -15.71 -6.43
N PRO A 181 -31.11 -15.71 -7.70
CA PRO A 181 -30.04 -14.87 -8.20
C PRO A 181 -30.36 -13.35 -8.11
N GLU A 182 -31.63 -12.98 -7.93
CA GLU A 182 -32.07 -11.59 -7.74
C GLU A 182 -31.89 -11.08 -6.30
N GLU A 183 -31.63 -11.98 -5.35
CA GLU A 183 -31.40 -11.63 -3.94
C GLU A 183 -30.09 -10.85 -3.74
N PHE A 184 -30.00 -10.19 -2.58
CA PHE A 184 -28.84 -9.42 -2.17
C PHE A 184 -27.87 -10.25 -1.32
N PRO A 185 -26.58 -9.87 -1.27
CA PRO A 185 -25.58 -10.51 -0.39
C PRO A 185 -26.05 -10.68 1.06
N ILE A 186 -26.71 -9.66 1.63
CA ILE A 186 -27.20 -9.67 3.02
C ILE A 186 -28.20 -10.81 3.30
N THR A 187 -29.02 -11.19 2.31
CA THR A 187 -29.97 -12.30 2.43
C THR A 187 -29.20 -13.63 2.56
N LEU A 188 -28.18 -13.83 1.72
CA LEU A 188 -27.34 -15.04 1.77
C LEU A 188 -26.56 -15.14 3.09
N MET A 189 -26.01 -14.01 3.56
CA MET A 189 -25.32 -13.94 4.86
C MET A 189 -26.27 -14.30 6.01
N SER A 190 -27.50 -13.78 5.98
CA SER A 190 -28.53 -14.09 6.98
C SER A 190 -28.87 -15.59 7.00
N TYR A 191 -28.97 -16.24 5.84
CA TYR A 191 -29.18 -17.69 5.76
C TYR A 191 -27.98 -18.48 6.30
N ALA A 192 -26.76 -18.05 6.00
CA ALA A 192 -25.54 -18.68 6.50
C ALA A 192 -25.46 -18.64 8.02
N ILE A 193 -25.67 -17.47 8.63
CA ILE A 193 -25.63 -17.29 10.08
C ILE A 193 -26.72 -18.12 10.79
N LYS A 194 -27.96 -18.08 10.29
CA LYS A 194 -29.06 -18.90 10.84
C LYS A 194 -28.75 -20.39 10.79
N LYS A 195 -28.16 -20.87 9.69
CA LYS A 195 -27.77 -22.27 9.55
C LYS A 195 -26.62 -22.64 10.50
N GLN A 196 -25.60 -21.80 10.62
CA GLN A 196 -24.50 -22.01 11.56
C GLN A 196 -24.99 -22.07 13.01
N ALA A 197 -25.85 -21.13 13.42
CA ALA A 197 -26.43 -21.11 14.77
C ALA A 197 -27.23 -22.38 15.09
N THR A 198 -27.97 -22.89 14.10
CA THR A 198 -28.76 -24.13 14.24
C THR A 198 -27.87 -25.37 14.35
N VAL A 199 -26.81 -25.46 13.53
CA VAL A 199 -25.91 -26.63 13.48
C VAL A 199 -25.01 -26.69 14.72
N PHE A 200 -24.47 -25.54 15.15
CA PHE A 200 -23.49 -25.48 16.25
C PHE A 200 -24.10 -25.08 17.60
N ARG A 201 -25.43 -24.91 17.70
CA ARG A 201 -26.16 -24.54 18.92
C ARG A 201 -25.60 -23.27 19.61
N HIS A 202 -25.24 -22.27 18.82
CA HIS A 202 -24.82 -20.98 19.38
C HIS A 202 -26.00 -20.27 20.05
N GLU A 203 -25.83 -19.82 21.30
CA GLU A 203 -26.84 -19.08 22.07
C GLU A 203 -27.00 -17.63 21.58
N THR A 204 -26.00 -17.06 20.91
CA THR A 204 -26.00 -15.69 20.38
C THR A 204 -26.06 -15.68 18.86
N VAL A 205 -27.13 -15.11 18.31
CA VAL A 205 -27.25 -14.88 16.87
C VAL A 205 -26.45 -13.62 16.52
N GLU A 206 -25.34 -13.82 15.82
CA GLU A 206 -24.53 -12.72 15.32
C GLU A 206 -25.25 -11.95 14.21
N LYS A 207 -24.88 -10.68 14.03
CA LYS A 207 -25.55 -9.80 13.07
C LYS A 207 -24.99 -10.01 11.66
N PRO A 208 -25.83 -10.14 10.62
CA PRO A 208 -25.37 -10.20 9.22
C PRO A 208 -24.52 -8.99 8.81
N GLU A 209 -24.74 -7.84 9.45
CA GLU A 209 -23.99 -6.61 9.20
C GLU A 209 -22.55 -6.66 9.70
N ASP A 210 -22.19 -7.61 10.57
CA ASP A 210 -20.80 -7.78 11.05
C ASP A 210 -19.96 -8.66 10.10
N TYR A 211 -20.54 -9.10 8.99
CA TYR A 211 -19.95 -10.02 8.03
C TYR A 211 -19.92 -9.47 6.60
N THR A 212 -19.03 -10.03 5.79
CA THR A 212 -18.98 -9.85 4.33
C THR A 212 -18.74 -11.20 3.64
N LEU A 213 -19.13 -11.30 2.37
CA LEU A 213 -18.91 -12.49 1.55
C LEU A 213 -17.67 -12.30 0.68
N GLN A 214 -16.66 -13.14 0.84
CA GLN A 214 -15.45 -13.16 0.02
C GLN A 214 -15.51 -14.30 -1.00
N VAL A 215 -15.10 -14.07 -2.24
CA VAL A 215 -14.89 -15.12 -3.23
C VAL A 215 -13.73 -16.02 -2.78
N ASN A 216 -13.96 -17.34 -2.73
CA ASN A 216 -12.95 -18.26 -2.23
C ASN A 216 -11.66 -18.21 -3.08
N GLY A 217 -10.52 -17.95 -2.43
CA GLY A 217 -9.21 -17.85 -3.07
C GLY A 217 -8.92 -16.51 -3.76
N LYS A 218 -9.77 -15.49 -3.60
CA LYS A 218 -9.57 -14.15 -4.16
C LYS A 218 -9.86 -13.05 -3.13
N CYS A 219 -9.16 -11.93 -3.24
CA CYS A 219 -9.50 -10.71 -2.50
C CYS A 219 -10.62 -9.94 -3.22
N GLU A 220 -11.75 -10.60 -3.44
CA GLU A 220 -12.95 -10.07 -4.09
C GLU A 220 -14.14 -10.28 -3.17
N TYR A 221 -14.95 -9.25 -2.95
CA TYR A 221 -16.03 -9.28 -1.96
C TYR A 221 -17.39 -8.95 -2.58
N LEU A 222 -18.44 -9.56 -2.05
CA LEU A 222 -19.83 -9.36 -2.42
C LEU A 222 -20.52 -8.60 -1.28
N TYR A 223 -20.85 -7.34 -1.52
CA TYR A 223 -21.48 -6.44 -0.55
C TYR A 223 -22.37 -5.41 -1.25
N GLY A 224 -23.11 -4.63 -0.46
CA GLY A 224 -24.03 -3.61 -0.95
C GLY A 224 -25.35 -4.16 -1.47
N ASN A 225 -26.14 -3.27 -2.08
CA ASN A 225 -27.53 -3.54 -2.50
C ASN A 225 -27.59 -3.89 -3.99
N TYR A 226 -26.80 -4.89 -4.40
CA TYR A 226 -26.77 -5.39 -5.77
C TYR A 226 -27.22 -6.86 -5.83
N PRO A 227 -28.07 -7.24 -6.81
CA PRO A 227 -28.45 -8.63 -7.01
C PRO A 227 -27.24 -9.55 -7.23
N LEU A 228 -27.29 -10.77 -6.69
CA LEU A 228 -26.20 -11.74 -6.81
C LEU A 228 -25.77 -12.00 -8.26
N TYR A 229 -26.68 -12.03 -9.24
CA TYR A 229 -26.32 -12.25 -10.64
C TYR A 229 -25.48 -11.12 -11.27
N GLN A 230 -25.45 -9.93 -10.68
CA GLN A 230 -24.69 -8.79 -11.22
C GLN A 230 -23.21 -8.86 -10.88
N PHE A 231 -22.82 -9.64 -9.87
CA PHE A 231 -21.41 -9.83 -9.54
C PHE A 231 -20.75 -10.68 -10.63
N GLN A 232 -19.64 -10.19 -11.19
CA GLN A 232 -18.92 -10.85 -12.29
C GLN A 232 -18.56 -12.31 -11.95
N TYR A 233 -18.12 -12.56 -10.70
CA TYR A 233 -17.84 -13.92 -10.23
C TYR A 233 -19.07 -14.84 -10.30
N ILE A 234 -20.20 -14.42 -9.75
CA ILE A 234 -21.44 -15.21 -9.75
C ILE A 234 -21.87 -15.46 -11.20
N ARG A 235 -21.87 -14.42 -12.05
CA ARG A 235 -22.27 -14.55 -13.45
C ARG A 235 -21.36 -15.50 -14.23
N SER A 236 -20.05 -15.43 -14.01
CA SER A 236 -19.09 -16.37 -14.60
C SER A 236 -19.34 -17.81 -14.16
N CYS A 237 -19.65 -18.03 -12.88
CA CYS A 237 -20.05 -19.34 -12.36
C CYS A 237 -21.31 -19.87 -13.06
N LEU A 238 -22.34 -19.02 -13.22
CA LEU A 238 -23.60 -19.39 -13.89
C LEU A 238 -23.38 -19.75 -15.36
N HIS A 239 -22.62 -18.94 -16.12
CA HIS A 239 -22.31 -19.24 -17.51
C HIS A 239 -21.51 -20.53 -17.69
N ARG A 240 -20.67 -20.89 -16.72
CA ARG A 240 -19.85 -22.11 -16.75
C ARG A 240 -20.50 -23.32 -16.09
N GLY A 241 -21.73 -23.19 -15.57
CA GLY A 241 -22.41 -24.26 -14.82
C GLY A 241 -21.68 -24.68 -13.54
N ARG A 242 -20.94 -23.78 -12.90
CA ARG A 242 -20.20 -24.05 -11.66
C ARG A 242 -20.93 -23.46 -10.45
N THR A 243 -20.89 -24.17 -9.33
CA THR A 243 -21.36 -23.65 -8.04
C THR A 243 -20.43 -22.53 -7.54
N PRO A 244 -20.93 -21.32 -7.25
CA PRO A 244 -20.13 -20.28 -6.59
C PRO A 244 -19.72 -20.72 -5.19
N HIS A 245 -18.46 -20.45 -4.82
CA HIS A 245 -17.90 -20.77 -3.51
C HIS A 245 -17.47 -19.47 -2.82
N LEU A 246 -18.11 -19.17 -1.70
CA LEU A 246 -17.91 -17.96 -0.92
C LEU A 246 -17.44 -18.28 0.49
N THR A 247 -16.76 -17.33 1.10
CA THR A 247 -16.31 -17.38 2.49
C THR A 247 -16.97 -16.24 3.25
N MET A 248 -17.65 -16.56 4.36
CA MET A 248 -18.12 -15.58 5.34
C MET A 248 -16.92 -15.09 6.15
N VAL A 249 -16.62 -13.80 6.01
CA VAL A 249 -15.51 -13.12 6.68
C VAL A 249 -16.08 -12.14 7.69
N HIS A 250 -15.64 -12.24 8.94
CA HIS A 250 -16.07 -11.33 10.00
C HIS A 250 -15.32 -9.98 9.90
N SER A 251 -15.98 -8.89 10.32
CA SER A 251 -15.45 -7.53 10.30
C SER A 251 -14.07 -7.40 10.98
N SER A 252 -13.80 -8.18 12.03
CA SER A 252 -12.51 -8.18 12.72
C SER A 252 -11.33 -8.57 11.83
N ALA A 253 -11.52 -9.47 10.85
CA ALA A 253 -10.47 -9.84 9.92
C ALA A 253 -10.14 -8.69 8.96
N ILE A 254 -11.16 -7.94 8.52
CA ILE A 254 -10.97 -6.73 7.70
C ILE A 254 -10.27 -5.64 8.50
N ILE A 255 -10.64 -5.48 9.79
CA ILE A 255 -9.97 -4.55 10.71
C ILE A 255 -8.49 -4.94 10.89
N ALA A 256 -8.18 -6.22 11.06
CA ALA A 256 -6.80 -6.69 11.16
C ALA A 256 -5.98 -6.35 9.89
N MET A 257 -6.56 -6.54 8.70
CA MET A 257 -5.92 -6.14 7.44
C MET A 257 -5.66 -4.62 7.35
N ARG A 258 -6.59 -3.81 7.85
CA ARG A 258 -6.42 -2.34 7.93
C ARG A 258 -5.30 -1.95 8.88
N ASP A 259 -5.25 -2.59 10.04
CA ASP A 259 -4.30 -2.25 11.08
C ASP A 259 -2.87 -2.71 10.66
N GLU A 260 -2.75 -3.83 9.93
CA GLU A 260 -1.50 -4.24 9.27
C GLU A 260 -0.99 -3.18 8.27
N GLN A 261 -1.86 -2.60 7.44
CA GLN A 261 -1.46 -1.48 6.57
C GLN A 261 -0.94 -0.27 7.37
N THR A 262 -1.51 -0.01 8.54
CA THR A 262 -1.11 1.12 9.40
C THR A 262 0.26 0.90 10.03
N ASN A 263 0.56 -0.32 10.45
CA ASN A 263 1.84 -0.68 11.06
C ASN A 263 3.03 -0.53 10.10
N CYS A 264 2.81 -0.63 8.78
CA CYS A 264 3.82 -0.32 7.76
C CYS A 264 4.06 1.18 7.55
N ILE A 265 3.12 2.05 7.96
CA ILE A 265 3.07 3.48 7.60
C ILE A 265 3.31 4.39 8.82
N ALA A 266 3.38 3.84 10.03
CA ALA A 266 3.23 4.60 11.27
C ALA A 266 4.38 5.59 11.60
N SER A 267 4.37 6.78 10.99
CA SER A 267 4.67 8.00 11.74
C SER A 267 3.37 8.80 11.85
N PRO A 268 2.92 9.19 13.06
CA PRO A 268 1.94 10.26 13.15
C PRO A 268 2.53 11.50 12.46
N PRO A 269 1.72 12.32 11.76
CA PRO A 269 2.20 13.58 11.26
C PRO A 269 2.70 14.39 12.47
N LYS A 270 4.02 14.54 12.60
CA LYS A 270 4.55 15.64 13.40
C LYS A 270 3.99 16.88 12.75
N MET A 271 3.05 17.53 13.42
CA MET A 271 2.71 18.91 13.15
C MET A 271 4.03 19.66 13.22
N ALA A 272 4.66 19.90 12.07
CA ALA A 272 5.72 20.88 11.98
C ALA A 272 5.10 22.15 12.56
N ALA A 273 5.68 22.65 13.66
CA ALA A 273 5.27 23.92 14.21
C ALA A 273 5.28 24.88 13.04
N LYS A 274 4.10 25.38 12.64
CA LYS A 274 4.01 26.36 11.57
C LYS A 274 4.98 27.47 11.99
N PRO A 275 6.05 27.75 11.24
CA PRO A 275 6.90 28.87 11.57
C PRO A 275 6.00 30.10 11.71
N PRO A 276 6.24 30.98 12.70
CA PRO A 276 5.46 32.20 12.85
C PRO A 276 5.39 32.89 11.49
N PRO A 277 4.21 33.37 11.07
CA PRO A 277 4.03 33.92 9.74
C PRO A 277 5.08 35.00 9.52
N LEU A 278 6.05 34.71 8.65
CA LEU A 278 7.02 35.71 8.22
C LEU A 278 6.21 36.89 7.66
N PRO A 279 6.55 38.15 8.02
CA PRO A 279 5.89 39.30 7.44
C PRO A 279 6.01 39.18 5.93
N LYS A 280 4.87 39.01 5.24
CA LYS A 280 4.82 39.00 3.79
C LYS A 280 5.46 40.32 3.34
N LYS A 281 6.68 40.28 2.81
CA LYS A 281 7.23 41.41 2.06
C LYS A 281 6.14 41.78 1.06
N LYS A 282 5.63 43.01 1.11
CA LYS A 282 4.62 43.48 0.16
C LYS A 282 5.15 43.15 -1.24
N PRO A 283 4.49 42.28 -2.00
CA PRO A 283 4.91 42.01 -3.36
C PRO A 283 4.79 43.32 -4.13
N ASN A 284 5.92 43.90 -4.50
CA ASN A 284 5.97 45.06 -5.38
C ASN A 284 5.89 44.56 -6.84
N TYR A 285 4.91 43.70 -7.13
CA TYR A 285 4.68 43.14 -8.46
C TYR A 285 3.54 43.93 -9.13
N GLY A 286 3.79 44.46 -10.32
CA GLY A 286 2.78 45.12 -11.14
C GLY A 286 1.81 44.11 -11.77
N SER A 287 0.63 44.58 -12.16
CA SER A 287 -0.32 43.75 -12.91
C SER A 287 0.22 43.46 -14.31
N LEU A 288 0.09 42.22 -14.79
CA LEU A 288 0.43 41.89 -16.17
C LEU A 288 -0.38 42.75 -17.17
N TRP A 289 -1.63 43.04 -16.81
CA TRP A 289 -2.54 43.86 -17.63
C TRP A 289 -2.18 45.35 -17.67
N SER A 290 -1.28 45.83 -16.79
CA SER A 290 -0.77 47.20 -16.85
C SER A 290 0.41 47.39 -17.80
N LEU A 291 0.88 46.31 -18.45
CA LEU A 291 1.95 46.37 -19.44
C LEU A 291 1.35 46.64 -20.83
N GLU A 292 1.55 47.86 -21.34
CA GLU A 292 1.09 48.27 -22.68
C GLU A 292 2.09 47.90 -23.81
N GLN A 293 3.22 47.29 -23.46
CA GLN A 293 4.29 46.96 -24.38
C GLN A 293 3.99 45.65 -25.14
N SER A 294 4.43 45.56 -26.40
CA SER A 294 4.37 44.31 -27.16
C SER A 294 5.38 43.29 -26.61
N PHE A 295 5.00 42.02 -26.60
CA PHE A 295 5.89 40.92 -26.22
C PHE A 295 7.04 40.79 -27.22
N TYR A 296 8.27 40.67 -26.73
CA TYR A 296 9.43 40.32 -27.53
C TYR A 296 10.34 39.39 -26.72
N ILE A 297 11.16 38.60 -27.41
CA ILE A 297 12.20 37.74 -26.83
C ILE A 297 13.47 37.90 -27.65
N GLU A 298 14.63 37.90 -26.98
CA GLU A 298 15.93 37.97 -27.64
C GLU A 298 16.52 36.57 -27.76
N LEU A 299 16.80 36.13 -28.98
CA LEU A 299 17.52 34.88 -29.22
C LEU A 299 19.01 35.11 -29.02
N VAL A 300 19.56 34.56 -27.92
CA VAL A 300 20.97 34.77 -27.56
C VAL A 300 21.90 33.79 -28.29
N GLN A 301 21.70 32.48 -28.11
CA GLN A 301 22.61 31.47 -28.66
C GLN A 301 21.95 30.08 -28.75
N GLY A 302 22.35 29.29 -29.76
CA GLY A 302 22.14 27.84 -29.81
C GLY A 302 23.39 27.07 -29.39
N SER A 303 23.24 26.00 -28.60
CA SER A 303 24.34 25.13 -28.17
C SER A 303 24.01 23.67 -28.51
N LYS A 304 25.05 22.86 -28.81
CA LYS A 304 24.92 21.43 -29.18
C LYS A 304 24.10 21.21 -30.46
N VAL A 305 24.31 22.05 -31.48
CA VAL A 305 23.68 21.90 -32.80
C VAL A 305 24.49 20.89 -33.61
N ASN A 306 23.83 19.86 -34.13
CA ASN A 306 24.41 18.90 -35.07
C ASN A 306 23.87 19.20 -36.46
N ALA A 307 24.72 19.69 -37.36
CA ALA A 307 24.40 19.94 -38.76
C ALA A 307 25.59 19.55 -39.63
N ASP A 308 25.33 19.19 -40.90
CA ASP A 308 26.39 19.02 -41.91
C ASP A 308 27.08 20.36 -42.17
N GLU A 309 28.41 20.33 -42.28
CA GLU A 309 29.26 21.51 -42.58
C GLU A 309 29.06 22.05 -44.01
#